data_AF-A4S2L0-F1
#
_entry.id   AF-A4S2L0-F1
#
_cell.length_a   1.000
_cell.length_b   1.000
_cell.length_c   1.000
_cell.angle_alpha   90.00
_cell.angle_beta   90.00
_cell.angle_gamma   90.00
#
_symmetry.space_group_name_H-M   'P 1'
#
loop_
_entity.id
_entity.type
_entity.pdbx_description
1 polymer ?
#
loop_
_entity_poly.entity_id
_entity_poly.type
_entity_poly.pdbx_seq_one_letter_code
_entity_poly.pdbx_strand_id
1 'polypeptide(L)'
;MRDVAEADDAPPRPWRPDDDGAGGDDARADVDDPDEWLRGQLAGMPIEKDYPELVDAAVRCMGEWKKRMPKSVWLRVTKSGRLAKELNESAPVLAKTMEYVRDIDVRTPSERVVVVDLCSGFGYLAMFLSEILPKEKVAEIVLVDKMWSMMNRTPKPHHISWSHIYGEGDWKYDWPIELSTRKVDLKDYAQVNQMSVHLFSRWNGPFIVLGIHLCGTLSIKAVEMFNKNSNVKHLILKPCCLPDWSWTYRAESGYFPPVGAHKHLIPTKAVCSKGKWKKNKWIGPPRSHLKIKFESWNDHLCRSINDEDGNISTSLQEIQVQASHFQNLFIFGDRQRIRKCHVREATGVEFPTPSGVDAKRWSPTGTGYGTHTRTLAN
;
A
#
# COMPACT_ATOMS: atom_id res chain seq x y z
N MET A 1 25.05 -21.83 31.98
CA MET A 1 25.12 -22.30 30.58
C MET A 1 24.00 -23.30 30.34
N ARG A 2 22.87 -22.82 29.82
CA ARG A 2 21.88 -23.60 29.07
C ARG A 2 21.32 -22.65 28.03
N ASP A 3 21.59 -22.96 26.77
CA ASP A 3 21.13 -22.24 25.60
C ASP A 3 19.60 -22.24 25.56
N VAL A 4 19.02 -21.05 25.55
CA VAL A 4 17.62 -20.83 25.22
C VAL A 4 17.61 -20.42 23.75
N ALA A 5 17.20 -21.35 22.89
CA ALA A 5 16.98 -21.07 21.48
C ALA A 5 15.94 -19.94 21.33
N GLU A 6 16.31 -18.89 20.60
CA GLU A 6 15.41 -17.82 20.18
C GLU A 6 14.21 -18.41 19.43
N ALA A 7 13.04 -18.32 20.05
CA ALA A 7 11.79 -18.65 19.38
C ALA A 7 11.46 -17.55 18.37
N ASP A 8 11.37 -17.97 17.12
CA ASP A 8 11.03 -17.22 15.91
C ASP A 8 9.83 -16.26 16.13
N ASP A 9 10.14 -14.99 16.44
CA ASP A 9 9.20 -13.91 16.78
C ASP A 9 8.57 -13.30 15.51
N ALA A 10 8.18 -14.17 14.57
CA ALA A 10 7.56 -13.78 13.32
C ALA A 10 6.15 -13.23 13.60
N PRO A 11 5.81 -12.02 13.10
CA PRO A 11 4.47 -11.48 13.25
C PRO A 11 3.44 -12.43 12.60
N PRO A 12 2.16 -12.41 13.05
CA PRO A 12 1.12 -13.21 12.43
C PRO A 12 1.14 -12.98 10.92
N ARG A 13 1.21 -14.09 10.16
CA ARG A 13 1.20 -14.05 8.70
C ARG A 13 -0.04 -13.27 8.26
N PRO A 14 0.05 -12.39 7.24
CA PRO A 14 -1.14 -11.84 6.63
C PRO A 14 -2.08 -12.98 6.27
N TRP A 15 -3.38 -12.73 6.34
CA TRP A 15 -4.41 -13.68 5.95
C TRP A 15 -4.04 -14.33 4.62
N ARG A 16 -3.92 -15.66 4.60
CA ARG A 16 -3.85 -16.45 3.37
C ARG A 16 -5.26 -16.94 3.10
N PRO A 17 -5.94 -16.53 2.02
CA PRO A 17 -6.96 -17.37 1.45
C PRO A 17 -6.24 -18.59 0.89
N ASP A 18 -6.51 -19.76 1.44
CA ASP A 18 -6.51 -21.08 0.78
C ASP A 18 -6.57 -22.13 1.92
N ASP A 19 -7.78 -22.42 2.39
CA ASP A 19 -8.30 -23.73 2.83
C ASP A 19 -9.80 -23.56 3.21
N ASP A 20 -10.55 -22.77 2.44
CA ASP A 20 -12.00 -22.90 2.43
C ASP A 20 -12.29 -23.93 1.34
N GLY A 21 -12.41 -25.18 1.76
CA GLY A 21 -12.63 -26.32 0.87
C GLY A 21 -13.90 -26.15 0.03
N ALA A 22 -13.72 -25.66 -1.19
CA ALA A 22 -14.57 -25.87 -2.37
C ALA A 22 -13.80 -25.33 -3.59
N GLY A 23 -13.05 -26.21 -4.26
CA GLY A 23 -12.28 -25.89 -5.46
C GLY A 23 -11.11 -26.86 -5.61
N GLY A 24 -11.38 -28.03 -6.18
CA GLY A 24 -10.35 -29.03 -6.48
C GLY A 24 -9.34 -28.49 -7.49
N ASP A 25 -8.12 -29.04 -7.44
CA ASP A 25 -7.16 -29.28 -8.53
C ASP A 25 -7.00 -28.31 -9.74
N ASP A 26 -7.48 -27.06 -9.72
CA ASP A 26 -7.25 -26.06 -10.78
C ASP A 26 -5.89 -25.37 -10.66
N ALA A 27 -4.92 -26.05 -10.03
CA ALA A 27 -3.54 -25.65 -10.02
C ALA A 27 -2.93 -25.88 -11.42
N ARG A 28 -3.10 -24.91 -12.34
CA ARG A 28 -2.33 -24.61 -13.57
C ARG A 28 -3.16 -24.35 -14.85
N ALA A 29 -4.47 -24.14 -14.80
CA ALA A 29 -5.20 -23.74 -16.00
C ALA A 29 -4.68 -22.37 -16.49
N ASP A 30 -4.11 -22.35 -17.70
CA ASP A 30 -3.71 -21.12 -18.38
C ASP A 30 -4.98 -20.32 -18.65
N VAL A 31 -5.04 -19.06 -18.21
CA VAL A 31 -6.16 -18.19 -18.53
C VAL A 31 -5.99 -17.77 -19.98
N ASP A 32 -6.78 -18.37 -20.86
CA ASP A 32 -6.72 -18.14 -22.31
C ASP A 32 -7.65 -17.01 -22.77
N ASP A 33 -8.85 -16.92 -22.19
CA ASP A 33 -9.76 -15.79 -22.35
C ASP A 33 -9.82 -14.96 -21.05
N PRO A 34 -9.11 -13.82 -20.97
CA PRO A 34 -9.14 -12.97 -19.79
C PRO A 34 -10.50 -12.35 -19.48
N ASP A 35 -11.35 -12.11 -20.48
CA ASP A 35 -12.66 -11.49 -20.30
C ASP A 35 -13.62 -12.47 -19.63
N GLU A 36 -13.81 -13.65 -20.25
CA GLU A 36 -14.66 -14.71 -19.70
C GLU A 36 -14.18 -15.10 -18.30
N TRP A 37 -12.87 -15.26 -18.11
CA TRP A 37 -12.30 -15.64 -16.82
C TRP A 37 -12.52 -14.58 -15.75
N LEU A 38 -12.17 -13.31 -15.99
CA LEU A 38 -12.26 -12.28 -14.96
C LEU A 38 -13.72 -12.03 -14.58
N ARG A 39 -14.63 -11.91 -15.57
CA ARG A 39 -16.06 -11.72 -15.29
C ARG A 39 -16.64 -12.91 -14.54
N GLY A 40 -16.28 -14.13 -14.93
CA GLY A 40 -16.68 -15.34 -14.21
C GLY A 40 -16.21 -15.33 -12.74
N GLN A 41 -14.98 -14.87 -12.47
CA GLN A 41 -14.46 -14.76 -11.10
C GLN A 41 -15.11 -13.63 -10.29
N LEU A 42 -15.52 -12.54 -10.93
CA LEU A 42 -16.15 -11.39 -10.29
C LEU A 42 -17.68 -11.50 -10.18
N ALA A 43 -18.28 -12.50 -10.83
CA ALA A 43 -19.72 -12.70 -10.86
C ALA A 43 -20.30 -12.75 -9.43
N GLY A 44 -21.27 -11.87 -9.17
CA GLY A 44 -21.93 -11.75 -7.87
C GLY A 44 -21.10 -11.08 -6.77
N MET A 45 -19.88 -10.60 -7.07
CA MET A 45 -19.12 -9.75 -6.16
C MET A 45 -19.61 -8.30 -6.24
N PRO A 46 -19.46 -7.48 -5.18
CA PRO A 46 -19.90 -6.09 -5.18
C PRO A 46 -19.31 -5.24 -6.32
N ILE A 47 -18.06 -5.49 -6.73
CA ILE A 47 -17.42 -4.74 -7.81
C ILE A 47 -18.19 -4.79 -9.13
N GLU A 48 -18.81 -5.93 -9.47
CA GLU A 48 -19.57 -6.07 -10.71
C GLU A 48 -20.77 -5.12 -10.76
N LYS A 49 -21.43 -4.95 -9.61
CA LYS A 49 -22.59 -4.08 -9.47
C LYS A 49 -22.20 -2.61 -9.30
N ASP A 50 -21.23 -2.34 -8.43
CA ASP A 50 -20.95 -0.98 -7.95
C ASP A 50 -19.89 -0.27 -8.80
N TYR A 51 -19.06 -1.02 -9.55
CA TYR A 51 -17.98 -0.48 -10.39
C TYR A 51 -17.88 -1.20 -11.77
N PRO A 52 -18.96 -1.28 -12.57
CA PRO A 52 -18.97 -2.02 -13.84
C PRO A 52 -17.93 -1.49 -14.84
N GLU A 53 -17.74 -0.17 -14.92
CA GLU A 53 -16.72 0.43 -15.81
C GLU A 53 -15.29 0.05 -15.41
N LEU A 54 -15.04 -0.18 -14.11
CA LEU A 54 -13.74 -0.64 -13.62
C LEU A 54 -13.51 -2.10 -13.99
N VAL A 55 -14.55 -2.93 -13.98
CA VAL A 55 -14.48 -4.32 -14.47
C VAL A 55 -14.10 -4.32 -15.95
N ASP A 56 -14.75 -3.50 -16.77
CA ASP A 56 -14.43 -3.39 -18.19
C ASP A 56 -12.99 -2.91 -18.42
N ALA A 57 -12.52 -1.95 -17.62
CA ALA A 57 -11.13 -1.50 -17.67
C ALA A 57 -10.16 -2.62 -17.28
N ALA A 58 -10.44 -3.35 -16.21
CA ALA A 58 -9.60 -4.44 -15.73
C ALA A 58 -9.50 -5.59 -16.74
N VAL A 59 -10.60 -5.94 -17.42
CA VAL A 59 -10.59 -6.91 -18.54
C VAL A 59 -9.64 -6.45 -19.64
N ARG A 60 -9.72 -5.18 -20.06
CA ARG A 60 -8.82 -4.64 -21.10
C ARG A 60 -7.35 -4.72 -20.65
N CYS A 61 -7.05 -4.33 -19.42
CA CYS A 61 -5.70 -4.45 -18.86
C CYS A 61 -5.21 -5.90 -18.91
N MET A 62 -6.02 -6.85 -18.46
CA MET A 62 -5.66 -8.27 -18.49
C MET A 62 -5.46 -8.81 -19.91
N GLY A 63 -6.25 -8.34 -20.88
CA GLY A 63 -6.06 -8.64 -22.30
C GLY A 63 -4.67 -8.19 -22.80
N GLU A 64 -4.23 -7.00 -22.44
CA GLU A 64 -2.88 -6.51 -22.78
C GLU A 64 -1.79 -7.29 -22.04
N TRP A 65 -2.02 -7.66 -20.77
CA TRP A 65 -1.10 -8.47 -19.99
C TRP A 65 -0.90 -9.87 -20.62
N LYS A 66 -1.97 -10.57 -21.00
CA LYS A 66 -1.90 -11.88 -21.67
C LYS A 66 -1.13 -11.83 -22.98
N LYS A 67 -1.31 -10.77 -23.79
CA LYS A 67 -0.61 -10.61 -25.07
C LYS A 67 0.89 -10.37 -24.90
N ARG A 68 1.28 -9.60 -23.88
CA ARG A 68 2.64 -9.07 -23.75
C ARG A 68 3.50 -9.83 -22.76
N MET A 69 2.90 -10.49 -21.76
CA MET A 69 3.63 -11.25 -20.74
C MET A 69 4.00 -12.64 -21.24
N PRO A 70 5.24 -13.12 -20.99
CA PRO A 70 5.57 -14.51 -21.23
C PRO A 70 4.76 -15.39 -20.29
N LYS A 71 4.53 -16.64 -20.72
CA LYS A 71 3.70 -17.61 -20.00
C LYS A 71 4.09 -17.77 -18.52
N SER A 72 5.39 -17.74 -18.21
CA SER A 72 5.93 -17.81 -16.85
C SER A 72 5.47 -16.66 -15.94
N VAL A 73 5.36 -15.44 -16.48
CA VAL A 73 4.87 -14.26 -15.75
C VAL A 73 3.35 -14.30 -15.67
N TRP A 74 2.67 -14.56 -16.79
CA TRP A 74 1.21 -14.64 -16.86
C TRP A 74 0.62 -15.60 -15.83
N LEU A 75 1.12 -16.85 -15.78
CA LEU A 75 0.65 -17.86 -14.83
C LEU A 75 0.86 -17.48 -13.36
N ARG A 76 1.79 -16.56 -13.06
CA ARG A 76 1.96 -16.02 -11.70
C ARG A 76 0.94 -14.94 -11.38
N VAL A 77 0.64 -14.08 -12.36
CA VAL A 77 -0.33 -12.98 -12.26
C VAL A 77 -1.76 -13.52 -12.11
N THR A 78 -2.10 -14.63 -12.77
CA THR A 78 -3.46 -15.21 -12.70
C THR A 78 -3.62 -16.30 -11.64
N LYS A 79 -2.57 -16.57 -10.87
CA LYS A 79 -2.54 -17.71 -9.93
C LYS A 79 -3.65 -17.63 -8.87
N SER A 80 -4.41 -18.74 -8.74
CA SER A 80 -5.35 -19.02 -7.65
C SER A 80 -6.46 -17.98 -7.48
N GLY A 81 -6.89 -17.31 -8.56
CA GLY A 81 -7.96 -16.31 -8.49
C GLY A 81 -7.66 -15.10 -7.59
N ARG A 82 -6.39 -14.94 -7.15
CA ARG A 82 -5.98 -13.87 -6.23
C ARG A 82 -6.27 -12.49 -6.82
N LEU A 83 -6.02 -12.33 -8.11
CA LEU A 83 -6.25 -11.08 -8.83
C LEU A 83 -7.69 -10.59 -8.66
N ALA A 84 -8.69 -11.45 -8.89
CA ALA A 84 -10.10 -11.07 -8.80
C ALA A 84 -10.49 -10.59 -7.38
N LYS A 85 -10.03 -11.30 -6.35
CA LYS A 85 -10.26 -10.93 -4.94
C LYS A 85 -9.62 -9.58 -4.61
N GLU A 86 -8.35 -9.40 -4.98
CA GLU A 86 -7.61 -8.15 -4.73
C GLU A 86 -8.20 -6.97 -5.52
N LEU A 87 -8.68 -7.21 -6.74
CA LEU A 87 -9.36 -6.20 -7.56
C LEU A 87 -10.68 -5.76 -6.91
N ASN A 88 -11.53 -6.71 -6.50
CA ASN A 88 -12.78 -6.40 -5.80
C ASN A 88 -12.52 -5.63 -4.49
N GLU A 89 -11.50 -6.01 -3.73
CA GLU A 89 -11.18 -5.35 -2.46
C GLU A 89 -10.63 -3.92 -2.64
N SER A 90 -9.90 -3.69 -3.74
CA SER A 90 -9.25 -2.42 -4.08
C SER A 90 -10.10 -1.51 -4.97
N ALA A 91 -11.25 -1.97 -5.47
CA ALA A 91 -12.11 -1.20 -6.37
C ALA A 91 -12.45 0.22 -5.87
N PRO A 92 -12.82 0.44 -4.59
CA PRO A 92 -13.08 1.80 -4.11
C PRO A 92 -11.82 2.68 -4.09
N VAL A 93 -10.65 2.09 -3.88
CA VAL A 93 -9.36 2.80 -3.91
C VAL A 93 -8.99 3.17 -5.35
N LEU A 94 -9.17 2.24 -6.30
CA LEU A 94 -9.00 2.49 -7.73
C LEU A 94 -9.90 3.63 -8.21
N ALA A 95 -11.21 3.52 -7.96
CA ALA A 95 -12.20 4.51 -8.38
C ALA A 95 -11.89 5.91 -7.81
N LYS A 96 -11.57 6.01 -6.51
CA LYS A 96 -11.23 7.30 -5.90
C LYS A 96 -9.92 7.87 -6.45
N THR A 97 -8.90 7.04 -6.65
CA THR A 97 -7.65 7.49 -7.27
C THR A 97 -7.87 8.01 -8.69
N MET A 98 -8.71 7.33 -9.48
CA MET A 98 -9.10 7.77 -10.82
C MET A 98 -9.82 9.13 -10.80
N GLU A 99 -10.77 9.33 -9.88
CA GLU A 99 -11.45 10.63 -9.71
C GLU A 99 -10.44 11.74 -9.40
N TYR A 100 -9.54 11.52 -8.44
CA TYR A 100 -8.52 12.51 -8.07
C TYR A 100 -7.58 12.87 -9.23
N VAL A 101 -7.08 11.87 -9.94
CA VAL A 101 -6.17 12.10 -11.07
C VAL A 101 -6.91 12.72 -12.26
N ARG A 102 -8.19 12.42 -12.45
CA ARG A 102 -9.00 13.11 -13.47
C ARG A 102 -9.09 14.61 -13.17
N ASP A 103 -9.33 14.97 -11.92
CA ASP A 103 -9.68 16.34 -11.54
C ASP A 103 -8.46 17.25 -11.31
N ILE A 104 -7.25 16.68 -11.19
CA ILE A 104 -6.04 17.46 -11.00
C ILE A 104 -5.57 18.18 -12.27
N ASP A 105 -5.22 19.46 -12.14
CA ASP A 105 -4.61 20.28 -13.18
C ASP A 105 -3.09 20.08 -13.17
N VAL A 106 -2.55 19.51 -14.24
CA VAL A 106 -1.11 19.28 -14.43
C VAL A 106 -0.70 20.05 -15.68
N ARG A 107 0.07 21.13 -15.49
CA ARG A 107 0.52 21.99 -16.59
C ARG A 107 1.91 21.64 -17.06
N THR A 108 2.72 21.11 -16.14
CA THR A 108 4.10 20.72 -16.39
C THR A 108 4.40 19.31 -15.88
N PRO A 109 5.39 18.59 -16.47
CA PRO A 109 5.75 17.26 -16.00
C PRO A 109 6.15 17.17 -14.52
N SER A 110 6.65 18.26 -13.93
CA SER A 110 7.06 18.31 -12.52
C SER A 110 5.88 18.42 -11.53
N GLU A 111 4.67 18.68 -12.03
CA GLU A 111 3.42 18.73 -11.27
C GLU A 111 2.63 17.42 -11.33
N ARG A 112 3.14 16.42 -12.07
CA ARG A 112 2.52 15.10 -12.14
C ARG A 112 2.46 14.43 -10.78
N VAL A 113 1.40 13.69 -10.56
CA VAL A 113 1.14 12.92 -9.34
C VAL A 113 2.15 11.79 -9.19
N VAL A 114 2.59 11.55 -7.96
CA VAL A 114 3.28 10.30 -7.58
C VAL A 114 2.38 9.50 -6.66
N VAL A 115 2.12 8.25 -7.01
CA VAL A 115 1.29 7.35 -6.19
C VAL A 115 2.20 6.46 -5.35
N VAL A 116 1.87 6.27 -4.07
CA VAL A 116 2.62 5.42 -3.15
C VAL A 116 1.69 4.34 -2.61
N ASP A 117 1.92 3.09 -2.98
CA ASP A 117 1.14 1.93 -2.57
C ASP A 117 1.82 1.20 -1.39
N LEU A 118 1.34 1.48 -0.18
CA LEU A 118 1.87 0.92 1.06
C LEU A 118 1.33 -0.49 1.31
N CYS A 119 2.22 -1.42 1.67
CA CYS A 119 1.89 -2.85 1.77
C CYS A 119 1.32 -3.41 0.45
N SER A 120 1.90 -2.94 -0.66
CA SER A 120 1.54 -3.29 -2.04
C SER A 120 1.44 -4.79 -2.33
N GLY A 121 2.10 -5.64 -1.53
CA GLY A 121 2.11 -7.08 -1.75
C GLY A 121 2.57 -7.40 -3.18
N PHE A 122 1.78 -8.19 -3.91
CA PHE A 122 2.12 -8.54 -5.29
C PHE A 122 2.05 -7.33 -6.26
N GLY A 123 1.31 -6.27 -5.91
CA GLY A 123 1.23 -5.05 -6.70
C GLY A 123 0.07 -4.94 -7.69
N TYR A 124 -0.98 -5.75 -7.55
CA TYR A 124 -2.13 -5.70 -8.48
C TYR A 124 -2.76 -4.30 -8.57
N LEU A 125 -2.92 -3.60 -7.44
CA LEU A 125 -3.43 -2.23 -7.41
C LEU A 125 -2.59 -1.31 -8.30
N ALA A 126 -1.27 -1.29 -8.09
CA ALA A 126 -0.34 -0.50 -8.88
C ALA A 126 -0.32 -0.90 -10.37
N MET A 127 -0.41 -2.20 -10.69
CA MET A 127 -0.49 -2.68 -12.07
C MET A 127 -1.74 -2.13 -12.78
N PHE A 128 -2.91 -2.21 -12.15
CA PHE A 128 -4.13 -1.64 -12.72
C PHE A 128 -4.05 -0.11 -12.83
N LEU A 129 -3.55 0.58 -11.80
CA LEU A 129 -3.37 2.03 -11.84
C LEU A 129 -2.45 2.48 -12.99
N SER A 130 -1.39 1.71 -13.29
CA SER A 130 -0.47 2.04 -14.38
C SER A 130 -1.13 1.99 -15.76
N GLU A 131 -2.03 1.03 -15.97
CA GLU A 131 -2.75 0.88 -17.24
C GLU A 131 -3.93 1.84 -17.38
N ILE A 132 -4.60 2.16 -16.26
CA ILE A 132 -5.86 2.91 -16.27
C ILE A 132 -5.64 4.42 -16.17
N LEU A 133 -4.65 4.87 -15.41
CA LEU A 133 -4.45 6.30 -15.18
C LEU A 133 -3.77 7.00 -16.38
N PRO A 134 -4.07 8.29 -16.61
CA PRO A 134 -3.43 9.07 -17.66
C PRO A 134 -1.94 9.32 -17.36
N LYS A 135 -1.04 8.82 -18.21
CA LYS A 135 0.43 8.95 -18.07
C LYS A 135 0.92 10.40 -18.07
N GLU A 136 0.16 11.30 -18.66
CA GLU A 136 0.45 12.73 -18.69
C GLU A 136 0.21 13.42 -17.35
N LYS A 137 -0.55 12.80 -16.45
CA LYS A 137 -0.84 13.31 -15.10
C LYS A 137 -0.13 12.57 -13.98
N VAL A 138 0.38 11.37 -14.22
CA VAL A 138 1.06 10.54 -13.22
C VAL A 138 2.50 10.28 -13.64
N ALA A 139 3.44 10.56 -12.74
CA ALA A 139 4.87 10.39 -13.00
C ALA A 139 5.34 8.97 -12.70
N GLU A 140 4.98 8.43 -11.54
CA GLU A 140 5.47 7.14 -11.04
C GLU A 140 4.46 6.55 -10.04
N ILE A 141 4.37 5.22 -9.99
CA ILE A 141 3.67 4.48 -8.93
C ILE A 141 4.71 3.66 -8.16
N VAL A 142 4.82 3.91 -6.86
CA VAL A 142 5.84 3.33 -5.98
C VAL A 142 5.20 2.28 -5.08
N LEU A 143 5.56 1.02 -5.30
CA LEU A 143 5.14 -0.14 -4.53
C LEU A 143 6.04 -0.33 -3.31
N VAL A 144 5.49 -0.21 -2.11
CA VAL A 144 6.23 -0.36 -0.86
C VAL A 144 5.79 -1.64 -0.15
N ASP A 145 6.74 -2.53 0.16
CA ASP A 145 6.50 -3.75 0.92
C ASP A 145 7.80 -4.32 1.47
N LYS A 146 7.78 -4.91 2.67
CA LYS A 146 8.96 -5.56 3.25
C LYS A 146 9.40 -6.81 2.48
N MET A 147 8.51 -7.39 1.69
CA MET A 147 8.73 -8.63 0.96
C MET A 147 9.34 -8.39 -0.43
N TRP A 148 9.43 -7.15 -0.90
CA TRP A 148 10.22 -6.82 -2.10
C TRP A 148 11.71 -7.14 -1.89
N SER A 149 12.42 -7.40 -2.98
CA SER A 149 13.88 -7.47 -2.95
C SER A 149 14.47 -6.07 -2.81
N MET A 150 15.66 -5.96 -2.23
CA MET A 150 16.43 -4.72 -2.33
C MET A 150 16.77 -4.49 -3.81
N MET A 151 16.73 -3.23 -4.25
CA MET A 151 17.15 -2.87 -5.60
C MET A 151 18.57 -3.38 -5.87
N ASN A 152 18.82 -3.86 -7.10
CA ASN A 152 20.09 -4.45 -7.53
C ASN A 152 20.54 -5.70 -6.74
N ARG A 153 19.61 -6.37 -6.05
CA ARG A 153 19.85 -7.67 -5.41
C ARG A 153 18.92 -8.71 -5.99
N THR A 154 19.48 -9.87 -6.33
CA THR A 154 18.70 -11.04 -6.75
C THR A 154 17.65 -11.39 -5.69
N PRO A 155 16.36 -11.47 -6.06
CA PRO A 155 15.31 -11.88 -5.14
C PRO A 155 15.58 -13.24 -4.51
N LYS A 156 15.36 -13.35 -3.19
CA LYS A 156 15.41 -14.62 -2.46
C LYS A 156 14.07 -15.35 -2.61
N PRO A 157 13.98 -16.68 -2.37
CA PRO A 157 12.74 -17.44 -2.55
C PRO A 157 11.53 -16.95 -1.74
N HIS A 158 11.76 -16.30 -0.60
CA HIS A 158 10.70 -15.73 0.21
C HIS A 158 10.27 -14.32 -0.24
N HIS A 159 11.06 -13.64 -1.08
CA HIS A 159 10.69 -12.34 -1.60
C HIS A 159 9.60 -12.48 -2.67
N ILE A 160 8.84 -11.39 -2.84
CA ILE A 160 7.96 -11.24 -3.99
C ILE A 160 8.83 -11.16 -5.24
N SER A 161 8.48 -11.97 -6.23
CA SER A 161 9.13 -11.89 -7.53
C SER A 161 8.81 -10.54 -8.17
N TRP A 162 9.82 -9.89 -8.71
CA TRP A 162 9.66 -8.62 -9.41
C TRP A 162 9.45 -8.78 -10.93
N SER A 163 9.34 -10.01 -11.44
CA SER A 163 9.41 -10.24 -12.90
C SER A 163 8.30 -9.52 -13.65
N HIS A 164 7.10 -9.41 -13.07
CA HIS A 164 6.00 -8.66 -13.68
C HIS A 164 6.20 -7.13 -13.61
N ILE A 165 7.09 -6.65 -12.75
CA ILE A 165 7.40 -5.22 -12.63
C ILE A 165 8.60 -4.84 -13.51
N TYR A 166 9.72 -5.57 -13.40
CA TYR A 166 10.99 -5.23 -14.06
C TYR A 166 11.38 -6.13 -15.23
N GLY A 167 10.67 -7.24 -15.44
CA GLY A 167 11.01 -8.22 -16.46
C GLY A 167 11.84 -9.41 -15.96
N GLU A 168 12.09 -10.35 -16.87
CA GLU A 168 12.98 -11.49 -16.67
C GLU A 168 13.67 -11.89 -17.98
N GLY A 169 14.96 -12.24 -17.91
CA GLY A 169 15.78 -12.43 -19.10
C GLY A 169 15.83 -11.15 -19.92
N ASP A 170 15.60 -11.27 -21.24
CA ASP A 170 15.52 -10.13 -22.17
C ASP A 170 14.13 -9.50 -22.23
N TRP A 171 13.12 -10.09 -21.58
CA TRP A 171 11.76 -9.58 -21.60
C TRP A 171 11.53 -8.56 -20.49
N LYS A 172 10.92 -7.42 -20.83
CA LYS A 172 10.44 -6.40 -19.89
C LYS A 172 9.04 -5.95 -20.29
N TYR A 173 8.16 -5.81 -19.30
CA TYR A 173 6.87 -5.15 -19.51
C TYR A 173 7.08 -3.63 -19.58
N ASP A 174 6.64 -3.02 -20.68
CA ASP A 174 6.66 -1.57 -20.84
C ASP A 174 5.33 -1.00 -20.33
N TRP A 175 5.34 -0.68 -19.03
CA TRP A 175 4.23 -0.13 -18.25
C TRP A 175 3.91 1.31 -18.69
N PRO A 176 2.64 1.70 -18.93
CA PRO A 176 2.31 3.05 -19.37
C PRO A 176 2.71 4.14 -18.38
N ILE A 177 2.59 3.85 -17.08
CA ILE A 177 3.16 4.64 -15.99
C ILE A 177 4.24 3.81 -15.29
N GLU A 178 5.41 4.39 -15.04
CA GLU A 178 6.53 3.69 -14.42
C GLU A 178 6.15 3.11 -13.05
N LEU A 179 6.44 1.82 -12.88
CA LEU A 179 6.32 1.11 -11.61
C LEU A 179 7.69 0.93 -10.97
N SER A 180 7.83 1.29 -9.69
CA SER A 180 9.02 1.02 -8.91
C SER A 180 8.71 0.34 -7.58
N THR A 181 9.64 -0.44 -7.06
CA THR A 181 9.48 -1.19 -5.81
C THR A 181 10.45 -0.69 -4.75
N ARG A 182 10.00 -0.68 -3.49
CA ARG A 182 10.81 -0.32 -2.32
C ARG A 182 10.62 -1.36 -1.24
N LYS A 183 11.73 -1.99 -0.85
CA LYS A 183 11.78 -2.85 0.34
C LYS A 183 11.82 -1.98 1.59
N VAL A 184 10.72 -1.93 2.33
CA VAL A 184 10.62 -1.18 3.59
C VAL A 184 9.80 -1.98 4.60
N ASP A 185 10.35 -2.21 5.79
CA ASP A 185 9.55 -2.67 6.92
C ASP A 185 8.84 -1.47 7.57
N LEU A 186 7.55 -1.33 7.31
CA LEU A 186 6.74 -0.26 7.90
C LEU A 186 6.63 -0.35 9.43
N LYS A 187 7.02 -1.47 10.05
CA LYS A 187 7.10 -1.56 11.52
C LYS A 187 8.36 -0.89 12.08
N ASP A 188 9.39 -0.73 11.26
CA ASP A 188 10.65 -0.10 11.64
C ASP A 188 10.57 1.41 11.40
N TYR A 189 10.57 2.16 12.51
CA TYR A 189 10.47 3.63 12.48
C TYR A 189 11.63 4.29 11.71
N ALA A 190 12.84 3.73 11.80
CA ALA A 190 14.00 4.29 11.10
C ALA A 190 13.84 4.15 9.59
N GLN A 191 13.41 2.97 9.13
CA GLN A 191 13.15 2.73 7.70
C GLN A 191 11.99 3.59 7.17
N VAL A 192 10.91 3.75 7.93
CA VAL A 192 9.78 4.63 7.54
C VAL A 192 10.22 6.08 7.41
N ASN A 193 11.00 6.59 8.36
CA ASN A 193 11.51 7.96 8.29
C ASN A 193 12.46 8.15 7.10
N GLN A 194 13.39 7.21 6.91
CA GLN A 194 14.31 7.26 5.79
C GLN A 194 13.56 7.24 4.45
N MET A 195 12.60 6.33 4.29
CA MET A 195 11.75 6.29 3.10
C MET A 195 10.98 7.59 2.93
N SER A 196 10.36 8.11 3.99
CA SER A 196 9.57 9.34 3.91
C SER A 196 10.43 10.52 3.44
N VAL A 197 11.64 10.66 3.99
CA VAL A 197 12.58 11.69 3.55
C VAL A 197 12.91 11.47 2.08
N HIS A 198 13.43 10.31 1.67
CA HIS A 198 13.85 10.11 0.29
C HIS A 198 12.71 10.22 -0.73
N LEU A 199 11.54 9.67 -0.42
CA LEU A 199 10.42 9.62 -1.33
C LEU A 199 9.74 10.98 -1.46
N PHE A 200 9.33 11.58 -0.33
CA PHE A 200 8.58 12.84 -0.35
C PHE A 200 9.46 14.07 -0.55
N SER A 201 10.79 13.96 -0.51
CA SER A 201 11.69 15.03 -0.97
C SER A 201 12.17 14.87 -2.40
N ARG A 202 11.97 13.70 -3.01
CA ARG A 202 12.34 13.50 -4.42
C ARG A 202 11.47 14.33 -5.36
N TRP A 203 10.21 14.59 -5.02
CA TRP A 203 9.30 15.41 -5.82
C TRP A 203 8.62 16.50 -4.98
N ASN A 204 8.21 17.57 -5.65
CA ASN A 204 7.44 18.64 -5.00
C ASN A 204 6.00 18.23 -4.65
N GLY A 205 5.56 17.06 -5.13
CA GLY A 205 4.17 16.61 -5.08
C GLY A 205 3.39 17.09 -6.31
N PRO A 206 2.10 16.73 -6.39
CA PRO A 206 1.30 16.10 -5.34
C PRO A 206 1.54 14.59 -5.23
N PHE A 207 1.48 14.07 -3.99
CA PHE A 207 1.47 12.62 -3.75
C PHE A 207 0.08 12.12 -3.38
N ILE A 208 -0.22 10.88 -3.77
CA ILE A 208 -1.35 10.10 -3.27
C ILE A 208 -0.78 8.89 -2.53
N VAL A 209 -1.15 8.71 -1.27
CA VAL A 209 -0.76 7.55 -0.46
C VAL A 209 -1.93 6.59 -0.36
N LEU A 210 -1.72 5.36 -0.81
CA LEU A 210 -2.68 4.27 -0.78
C LEU A 210 -2.21 3.24 0.24
N GLY A 211 -3.15 2.63 0.97
CA GLY A 211 -2.83 1.63 1.98
C GLY A 211 -3.94 0.61 2.15
N ILE A 212 -3.85 -0.47 1.39
CA ILE A 212 -4.71 -1.65 1.54
C ILE A 212 -3.92 -2.70 2.34
N HIS A 213 -4.61 -3.55 3.09
CA HIS A 213 -3.99 -4.62 3.89
C HIS A 213 -3.01 -4.16 4.98
N LEU A 214 -3.11 -2.89 5.40
CA LEU A 214 -2.33 -2.38 6.52
C LEU A 214 -2.76 -3.06 7.82
N CYS A 215 -1.97 -4.06 8.23
CA CYS A 215 -2.27 -4.89 9.38
C CYS A 215 -1.93 -4.19 10.71
N GLY A 216 -2.85 -4.19 11.67
CA GLY A 216 -2.57 -3.74 13.03
C GLY A 216 -2.10 -2.29 13.05
N THR A 217 -0.94 -2.02 13.63
CA THR A 217 -0.40 -0.65 13.77
C THR A 217 0.15 -0.04 12.49
N LEU A 218 0.16 -0.76 11.37
CA LEU A 218 0.67 -0.24 10.10
C LEU A 218 -0.15 0.94 9.57
N SER A 219 -1.46 0.97 9.85
CA SER A 219 -2.32 2.10 9.47
C SER A 219 -1.99 3.38 10.24
N ILE A 220 -1.48 3.30 11.48
CA ILE A 220 -0.94 4.48 12.18
C ILE A 220 0.22 5.06 11.38
N LYS A 221 1.11 4.22 10.83
CA LYS A 221 2.28 4.68 10.08
C LYS A 221 1.89 5.39 8.78
N ALA A 222 0.86 4.91 8.10
CA ALA A 222 0.32 5.61 6.93
C ALA A 222 -0.30 6.97 7.31
N VAL A 223 -1.05 7.05 8.41
CA VAL A 223 -1.59 8.31 8.94
C VAL A 223 -0.46 9.29 9.31
N GLU A 224 0.56 8.82 10.05
CA GLU A 224 1.72 9.65 10.41
C GLU A 224 2.46 10.17 9.17
N MET A 225 2.59 9.34 8.13
CA MET A 225 3.23 9.70 6.87
C MET A 225 2.44 10.79 6.15
N PHE A 226 1.11 10.67 6.07
CA PHE A 226 0.26 11.70 5.48
C PHE A 226 0.33 13.03 6.28
N ASN A 227 0.25 12.95 7.61
CA ASN A 227 0.28 14.14 8.46
C ASN A 227 1.62 14.88 8.37
N LYS A 228 2.75 14.15 8.34
CA LYS A 228 4.11 14.73 8.33
C LYS A 228 4.53 15.32 6.98
N ASN A 229 3.94 14.86 5.88
CA ASN A 229 4.35 15.25 4.53
C ASN A 229 3.29 16.14 3.89
N SER A 230 3.52 17.46 3.96
CA SER A 230 2.60 18.51 3.48
C SER A 230 2.41 18.53 1.95
N ASN A 231 3.24 17.80 1.20
CA ASN A 231 3.09 17.59 -0.24
C ASN A 231 2.25 16.33 -0.60
N VAL A 232 1.80 15.57 0.40
CA VAL A 232 0.80 14.52 0.19
C VAL A 232 -0.58 15.15 0.16
N LYS A 233 -1.24 15.01 -0.99
CA LYS A 233 -2.55 15.59 -1.29
C LYS A 233 -3.66 14.67 -0.79
N HIS A 234 -3.56 13.37 -1.03
CA HIS A 234 -4.58 12.40 -0.67
C HIS A 234 -4.02 11.19 0.08
N LEU A 235 -4.83 10.68 1.01
CA LEU A 235 -4.64 9.42 1.72
C LEU A 235 -5.88 8.56 1.54
N ILE A 236 -5.71 7.32 1.08
CA ILE A 236 -6.80 6.34 0.99
C ILE A 236 -6.37 5.09 1.74
N LEU A 237 -7.04 4.79 2.86
CA LEU A 237 -6.75 3.61 3.67
C LEU A 237 -7.91 2.64 3.69
N LYS A 238 -7.57 1.36 3.63
CA LYS A 238 -8.44 0.25 3.95
C LYS A 238 -7.74 -0.65 4.98
N PRO A 239 -7.81 -0.32 6.28
CA PRO A 239 -7.22 -1.14 7.32
C PRO A 239 -7.84 -2.54 7.34
N CYS A 240 -7.03 -3.60 7.48
CA CYS A 240 -7.54 -4.97 7.41
C CYS A 240 -7.43 -5.75 8.73
N CYS A 241 -6.58 -5.34 9.68
CA CYS A 241 -6.41 -6.08 10.94
C CYS A 241 -6.44 -5.14 12.14
N LEU A 242 -7.00 -5.64 13.24
CA LEU A 242 -6.89 -5.00 14.54
C LEU A 242 -5.46 -5.10 15.08
N PRO A 243 -4.99 -4.12 15.88
CA PRO A 243 -3.74 -4.25 16.61
C PRO A 243 -3.75 -5.43 17.58
N ASP A 244 -2.56 -6.01 17.78
CA ASP A 244 -2.36 -7.15 18.67
C ASP A 244 -2.59 -6.78 20.14
N TRP A 245 -3.15 -7.72 20.92
CA TRP A 245 -3.45 -7.50 22.34
C TRP A 245 -2.22 -7.21 23.20
N SER A 246 -1.00 -7.60 22.79
CA SER A 246 0.22 -7.27 23.52
C SER A 246 0.41 -5.77 23.76
N TRP A 247 -0.15 -4.91 22.88
CA TRP A 247 -0.13 -3.46 23.07
C TRP A 247 -0.83 -2.99 24.35
N THR A 248 -1.80 -3.73 24.88
CA THR A 248 -2.47 -3.36 26.14
C THR A 248 -1.57 -3.49 27.37
N TYR A 249 -0.47 -4.24 27.25
CA TYR A 249 0.52 -4.39 28.31
C TYR A 249 1.79 -3.56 28.04
N ARG A 250 2.14 -3.34 26.77
CA ARG A 250 3.31 -2.53 26.37
C ARG A 250 3.07 -1.04 26.59
N ALA A 251 1.83 -0.58 26.46
CA ALA A 251 1.45 0.80 26.73
C ALA A 251 1.13 0.98 28.21
N GLU A 252 2.11 1.38 29.02
CA GLU A 252 1.91 1.65 30.46
C GLU A 252 0.76 2.65 30.72
N SER A 253 0.58 3.62 29.83
CA SER A 253 -0.50 4.61 29.88
C SER A 253 -1.88 4.06 29.50
N GLY A 254 -1.94 2.86 28.91
CA GLY A 254 -3.15 2.30 28.29
C GLY A 254 -3.44 2.83 26.88
N TYR A 255 -2.60 3.70 26.31
CA TYR A 255 -2.78 4.29 24.99
C TYR A 255 -1.59 3.99 24.06
N PHE A 256 -1.86 3.91 22.76
CA PHE A 256 -0.77 4.00 21.78
C PHE A 256 -0.01 5.34 21.94
N PRO A 257 1.25 5.42 21.48
CA PRO A 257 1.94 6.70 21.36
C PRO A 257 1.07 7.73 20.64
N PRO A 258 1.06 9.01 21.07
CA PRO A 258 0.20 10.03 20.49
C PRO A 258 0.40 10.15 18.97
N VAL A 259 -0.71 10.25 18.23
CA VAL A 259 -0.70 10.31 16.75
C VAL A 259 -1.12 11.69 16.28
N GLY A 260 -0.39 12.24 15.29
CA GLY A 260 -0.70 13.53 14.68
C GLY A 260 -0.33 14.75 15.54
N ALA A 261 -0.50 15.94 14.99
CA ALA A 261 -0.07 17.20 15.61
C ALA A 261 -0.86 17.51 16.89
N HIS A 262 -2.14 17.13 16.94
CA HIS A 262 -3.00 17.30 18.10
C HIS A 262 -2.81 16.20 19.17
N LYS A 263 -1.84 15.29 18.98
CA LYS A 263 -1.48 14.23 19.93
C LYS A 263 -2.68 13.35 20.30
N HIS A 264 -3.43 12.87 19.30
CA HIS A 264 -4.57 11.98 19.52
C HIS A 264 -4.14 10.73 20.28
N LEU A 265 -4.88 10.39 21.33
CA LEU A 265 -4.63 9.22 22.15
C LEU A 265 -5.60 8.10 21.77
N ILE A 266 -5.06 6.96 21.31
CA ILE A 266 -5.85 5.79 20.93
C ILE A 266 -5.83 4.77 22.07
N PRO A 267 -6.96 4.49 22.75
CA PRO A 267 -7.02 3.57 23.88
C PRO A 267 -6.81 2.11 23.42
N THR A 268 -5.72 1.48 23.86
CA THR A 268 -5.33 0.14 23.43
C THR A 268 -6.41 -0.90 23.72
N LYS A 269 -7.06 -0.87 24.89
CA LYS A 269 -8.12 -1.83 25.27
C LYS A 269 -9.37 -1.69 24.40
N ALA A 270 -9.65 -0.52 23.83
CA ALA A 270 -10.80 -0.32 22.95
C ALA A 270 -10.56 -0.98 21.58
N VAL A 271 -9.35 -0.85 21.02
CA VAL A 271 -9.08 -1.23 19.62
C VAL A 271 -8.30 -2.53 19.45
N CYS A 272 -7.51 -2.97 20.43
CA CYS A 272 -6.73 -4.20 20.32
C CYS A 272 -7.63 -5.43 20.51
N SER A 273 -7.27 -6.55 19.88
CA SER A 273 -8.00 -7.81 20.02
C SER A 273 -7.10 -8.98 20.33
N LYS A 274 -7.62 -9.92 21.13
CA LYS A 274 -7.03 -11.24 21.34
C LYS A 274 -7.43 -12.15 20.20
N GLY A 275 -6.53 -12.99 19.73
CA GLY A 275 -6.88 -14.08 18.83
C GLY A 275 -5.88 -14.23 17.69
N LYS A 276 -5.97 -15.36 17.02
CA LYS A 276 -5.11 -15.68 15.89
C LYS A 276 -5.81 -16.62 14.93
N TRP A 277 -5.44 -16.52 13.67
CA TRP A 277 -5.76 -17.53 12.68
C TRP A 277 -4.87 -18.75 12.90
N LYS A 278 -5.46 -19.94 13.01
CA LYS A 278 -4.75 -21.21 13.05
C LYS A 278 -5.46 -22.17 12.09
N LYS A 279 -4.74 -22.64 11.06
CA LYS A 279 -5.29 -23.51 10.00
C LYS A 279 -6.61 -22.96 9.42
N ASN A 280 -6.58 -21.69 8.98
CA ASN A 280 -7.72 -20.95 8.42
C ASN A 280 -8.98 -20.88 9.31
N LYS A 281 -8.84 -21.19 10.60
CA LYS A 281 -9.87 -20.98 11.59
C LYS A 281 -9.47 -19.84 12.51
N TRP A 282 -10.37 -18.87 12.67
CA TRP A 282 -10.22 -17.83 13.67
C TRP A 282 -10.39 -18.45 15.07
N ILE A 283 -9.36 -18.28 15.91
CA ILE A 283 -9.39 -18.65 17.33
C ILE A 283 -9.31 -17.34 18.12
N GLY A 284 -10.45 -16.89 18.63
CA GLY A 284 -10.55 -15.63 19.37
C GLY A 284 -12.00 -15.25 19.67
N PRO A 285 -12.24 -14.01 20.11
CA PRO A 285 -13.57 -13.46 20.33
C PRO A 285 -14.48 -13.57 19.09
N PRO A 286 -15.80 -13.61 19.27
CA PRO A 286 -16.74 -13.68 18.16
C PRO A 286 -16.63 -12.46 17.23
N ARG A 287 -17.03 -12.61 15.96
CA ARG A 287 -16.94 -11.54 14.94
C ARG A 287 -17.69 -10.27 15.35
N SER A 288 -18.83 -10.38 16.06
CA SER A 288 -19.56 -9.22 16.57
C SER A 288 -18.72 -8.35 17.52
N HIS A 289 -17.90 -8.99 18.37
CA HIS A 289 -16.95 -8.28 19.23
C HIS A 289 -15.83 -7.62 18.43
N LEU A 290 -15.31 -8.29 17.41
CA LEU A 290 -14.26 -7.74 16.54
C LEU A 290 -14.76 -6.54 15.73
N LYS A 291 -16.01 -6.57 15.25
CA LYS A 291 -16.64 -5.50 14.48
C LYS A 291 -16.62 -4.18 15.26
N ILE A 292 -17.08 -4.18 16.51
CA ILE A 292 -17.10 -2.97 17.36
C ILE A 292 -15.69 -2.39 17.55
N LYS A 293 -14.71 -3.26 17.79
CA LYS A 293 -13.30 -2.84 17.95
C LYS A 293 -12.73 -2.28 16.65
N PHE A 294 -13.14 -2.84 15.52
CA PHE A 294 -12.69 -2.43 14.19
C PHE A 294 -13.29 -1.10 13.78
N GLU A 295 -14.57 -0.87 14.06
CA GLU A 295 -15.21 0.44 13.90
C GLU A 295 -14.52 1.49 14.76
N SER A 296 -14.27 1.20 16.05
CA SER A 296 -13.53 2.09 16.94
C SER A 296 -12.09 2.34 16.46
N TRP A 297 -11.42 1.33 15.92
CA TRP A 297 -10.08 1.48 15.36
C TRP A 297 -10.07 2.45 14.18
N ASN A 298 -11.00 2.29 13.25
CA ASN A 298 -11.08 3.15 12.06
C ASN A 298 -11.52 4.58 12.41
N ASP A 299 -12.44 4.76 13.36
CA ASP A 299 -12.81 6.08 13.88
C ASP A 299 -11.60 6.80 14.49
N HIS A 300 -10.82 6.11 15.33
CA HIS A 300 -9.61 6.69 15.90
C HIS A 300 -8.53 7.01 14.87
N LEU A 301 -8.34 6.17 13.85
CA LEU A 301 -7.43 6.47 12.74
C LEU A 301 -7.88 7.70 11.96
N CYS A 302 -9.18 7.79 11.66
CA CYS A 302 -9.77 8.93 10.95
C CYS A 302 -9.59 10.24 11.74
N ARG A 303 -9.82 10.22 13.06
CA ARG A 303 -9.59 11.37 13.94
C ARG A 303 -8.11 11.76 14.06
N SER A 304 -7.21 10.78 13.91
CA SER A 304 -5.76 11.01 13.96
C SER A 304 -5.23 11.71 12.71
N ILE A 305 -5.98 11.75 11.62
CA ILE A 305 -5.61 12.46 10.40
C ILE A 305 -5.86 13.96 10.62
N ASN A 306 -4.79 14.74 10.65
CA ASN A 306 -4.89 16.18 10.84
C ASN A 306 -3.64 16.93 10.36
N ASP A 307 -3.80 18.24 10.17
CA ASP A 307 -2.71 19.21 10.20
C ASP A 307 -3.03 20.33 11.20
N GLU A 308 -2.04 21.14 11.52
CA GLU A 308 -2.18 22.28 12.45
C GLU A 308 -3.08 23.39 11.88
N ASP A 309 -3.21 23.43 10.54
CA ASP A 309 -3.86 24.51 9.80
C ASP A 309 -5.35 24.24 9.49
N GLY A 310 -5.91 23.09 9.88
CA GLY A 310 -7.28 22.70 9.54
C GLY A 310 -7.51 22.55 8.03
N ASN A 311 -6.46 22.23 7.28
CA ASN A 311 -6.41 22.17 5.82
C ASN A 311 -6.63 20.74 5.28
N ILE A 312 -6.98 19.80 6.17
CA ILE A 312 -7.36 18.44 5.83
C ILE A 312 -8.84 18.20 6.14
N SER A 313 -9.58 17.70 5.15
CA SER A 313 -10.88 17.05 5.37
C SER A 313 -10.70 15.53 5.43
N THR A 314 -11.53 14.88 6.24
CA THR A 314 -11.52 13.42 6.39
C THR A 314 -12.91 12.86 6.22
N SER A 315 -13.00 11.63 5.71
CA SER A 315 -14.24 10.87 5.73
C SER A 315 -13.96 9.40 6.02
N LEU A 316 -14.84 8.80 6.82
CA LEU A 316 -14.90 7.38 7.09
C LEU A 316 -16.16 6.84 6.41
N GLN A 317 -16.00 5.91 5.48
CA GLN A 317 -17.11 5.38 4.68
C GLN A 317 -17.16 3.86 4.79
N GLU A 318 -18.35 3.29 4.96
CA GLU A 318 -18.56 1.86 4.83
C GLU A 318 -18.93 1.55 3.37
N ILE A 319 -18.04 0.86 2.67
CA ILE A 319 -18.21 0.45 1.27
C ILE A 319 -18.13 -1.07 1.23
N GLN A 320 -19.26 -1.71 0.92
CA GLN A 320 -19.37 -3.16 0.93
C GLN A 320 -18.55 -3.76 -0.22
N VAL A 321 -17.39 -4.33 0.10
CA VAL A 321 -16.62 -5.16 -0.85
C VAL A 321 -16.58 -6.62 -0.41
N GLN A 322 -16.87 -6.91 0.85
CA GLN A 322 -16.90 -8.26 1.40
C GLN A 322 -18.26 -8.50 2.07
N ALA A 323 -19.06 -9.41 1.52
CA ALA A 323 -20.43 -9.69 2.01
C ALA A 323 -20.48 -10.31 3.42
N SER A 324 -19.44 -11.05 3.83
CA SER A 324 -19.43 -11.84 5.07
C SER A 324 -18.42 -11.34 6.12
N HIS A 325 -17.69 -10.28 5.83
CA HIS A 325 -16.68 -9.67 6.71
C HIS A 325 -17.06 -8.25 7.11
N PHE A 326 -16.59 -7.82 8.29
CA PHE A 326 -16.85 -6.48 8.82
C PHE A 326 -15.82 -5.44 8.36
N GLN A 327 -14.90 -5.81 7.46
CA GLN A 327 -13.74 -5.01 7.05
C GLN A 327 -14.03 -4.16 5.81
N ASN A 328 -15.17 -3.47 5.86
CA ASN A 328 -15.70 -2.65 4.76
C ASN A 328 -15.51 -1.14 5.00
N LEU A 329 -14.71 -0.75 5.99
CA LEU A 329 -14.44 0.66 6.29
C LEU A 329 -13.23 1.18 5.50
N PHE A 330 -13.43 2.33 4.87
CA PHE A 330 -12.41 3.07 4.13
C PHE A 330 -12.26 4.46 4.74
N ILE A 331 -11.01 4.91 4.88
CA ILE A 331 -10.67 6.23 5.39
C ILE A 331 -10.08 7.04 4.24
N PHE A 332 -10.64 8.21 4.01
CA PHE A 332 -10.17 9.17 3.03
C PHE A 332 -9.68 10.43 3.74
N GLY A 333 -8.47 10.86 3.43
CA GLY A 333 -7.93 12.16 3.84
C GLY A 333 -7.64 13.00 2.60
N ASP A 334 -8.14 14.23 2.56
CA ASP A 334 -7.92 15.17 1.47
C ASP A 334 -7.36 16.48 2.02
N ARG A 335 -6.17 16.84 1.55
CA ARG A 335 -5.52 18.09 1.89
C ARG A 335 -5.87 19.15 0.87
N GLN A 336 -6.56 20.22 1.25
CA GLN A 336 -6.98 21.27 0.30
C GLN A 336 -5.80 21.95 -0.39
N ARG A 337 -4.75 22.29 0.37
CA ARG A 337 -3.52 22.90 -0.15
C ARG A 337 -2.30 22.07 0.23
N ILE A 338 -1.49 21.74 -0.76
CA ILE A 338 -0.17 21.14 -0.53
C ILE A 338 0.88 22.23 -0.37
N ARG A 339 1.89 21.97 0.45
CA ARG A 339 3.14 22.75 0.46
C ARG A 339 4.20 21.93 -0.22
N LYS A 340 5.06 22.56 -1.04
CA LYS A 340 6.19 21.86 -1.65
C LYS A 340 7.11 21.34 -0.55
N CYS A 341 7.93 20.34 -0.89
CA CYS A 341 8.82 19.74 0.08
C CYS A 341 9.78 20.79 0.68
N HIS A 342 9.65 21.05 1.98
CA HIS A 342 10.50 21.98 2.72
C HIS A 342 11.99 21.70 2.56
N VAL A 343 12.39 20.42 2.43
CA VAL A 343 13.80 20.06 2.24
C VAL A 343 14.31 20.50 0.87
N ARG A 344 13.54 20.32 -0.20
CA ARG A 344 13.90 20.83 -1.54
C ARG A 344 13.94 22.35 -1.55
N GLU A 345 12.95 23.01 -0.96
CA GLU A 345 12.91 24.46 -0.87
C GLU A 345 14.11 25.04 -0.08
N ALA A 346 14.45 24.43 1.06
CA ALA A 346 15.53 24.91 1.91
C ALA A 346 16.93 24.62 1.36
N THR A 347 17.11 23.54 0.58
CA THR A 347 18.44 23.10 0.14
C THR A 347 18.72 23.38 -1.34
N GLY A 348 17.70 23.57 -2.17
CA GLY A 348 17.83 23.67 -3.63
C GLY A 348 18.33 22.38 -4.30
N VAL A 349 18.45 21.27 -3.55
CA VAL A 349 19.02 20.01 -4.05
C VAL A 349 17.94 19.17 -4.72
N GLU A 350 18.15 18.86 -6.00
CA GLU A 350 17.42 17.79 -6.66
C GLU A 350 18.05 16.44 -6.30
N PHE A 351 17.27 15.50 -5.77
CA PHE A 351 17.79 14.17 -5.44
C PHE A 351 18.21 13.44 -6.73
N PRO A 352 19.46 12.95 -6.81
CA PRO A 352 19.92 12.26 -8.01
C PRO A 352 19.31 10.86 -8.06
N THR A 353 18.56 10.65 -9.14
CA THR A 353 18.14 9.40 -9.78
C THR A 353 17.19 8.43 -9.02
N PRO A 354 16.34 7.67 -9.75
CA PRO A 354 15.35 6.74 -9.17
C PRO A 354 15.94 5.65 -8.26
N SER A 355 17.22 5.32 -8.42
CA SER A 355 17.81 4.11 -7.87
C SER A 355 18.68 4.31 -6.63
N GLY A 356 18.94 5.55 -6.21
CA GLY A 356 19.74 5.85 -5.01
C GLY A 356 21.20 5.35 -5.06
N VAL A 357 21.66 4.83 -6.20
CA VAL A 357 23.04 4.31 -6.37
C VAL A 357 24.04 5.46 -6.51
N ASP A 358 23.61 6.57 -7.11
CA ASP A 358 24.42 7.79 -7.24
C ASP A 358 24.50 8.56 -5.92
N ALA A 359 23.65 8.19 -4.95
CA ALA A 359 23.65 8.73 -3.62
C ALA A 359 24.51 7.87 -2.64
N LYS A 360 25.82 8.15 -2.50
CA LYS A 360 26.73 7.65 -1.43
C LYS A 360 26.47 8.16 0.03
N ARG A 361 25.71 7.55 0.92
CA ARG A 361 25.64 7.93 2.40
C ARG A 361 25.50 9.42 2.87
N TRP A 362 24.35 9.79 3.45
CA TRP A 362 24.25 10.85 4.48
C TRP A 362 23.79 10.29 5.82
N SER A 363 24.48 10.74 6.86
CA SER A 363 24.07 10.69 8.27
C SER A 363 24.99 11.64 9.08
N PRO A 364 24.47 12.57 9.89
CA PRO A 364 25.26 13.25 10.91
C PRO A 364 25.27 12.51 12.25
N THR A 365 24.48 11.43 12.40
CA THR A 365 24.26 10.76 13.70
C THR A 365 24.48 9.24 13.69
N GLY A 366 24.96 8.67 12.58
CA GLY A 366 25.20 7.24 12.33
C GLY A 366 23.89 6.45 12.19
N THR A 367 23.49 5.92 11.03
CA THR A 367 24.15 4.75 10.42
C THR A 367 23.63 4.45 8.97
N GLY A 368 23.95 5.28 7.95
CA GLY A 368 24.00 5.01 6.47
C GLY A 368 22.73 4.60 5.67
N TYR A 369 22.52 4.79 4.34
CA TYR A 369 23.26 5.20 3.12
C TYR A 369 22.40 6.17 2.20
N GLY A 370 23.01 7.13 1.47
CA GLY A 370 22.52 8.18 0.51
C GLY A 370 23.33 9.55 0.39
N THR A 371 24.35 9.82 -0.48
CA THR A 371 25.06 11.14 -0.67
C THR A 371 24.34 11.99 -1.69
N HIS A 372 24.56 13.29 -1.61
CA HIS A 372 24.34 14.23 -2.69
C HIS A 372 25.69 14.63 -3.33
N THR A 373 25.71 14.83 -4.65
CA THR A 373 26.68 15.74 -5.27
C THR A 373 26.04 17.11 -5.35
N ARG A 374 26.66 18.11 -4.71
CA ARG A 374 26.33 19.53 -4.90
C ARG A 374 26.87 19.91 -6.27
N THR A 375 26.01 20.05 -7.28
CA THR A 375 26.41 20.75 -8.51
C THR A 375 26.52 22.23 -8.12
N LEU A 376 27.74 22.68 -7.82
CA LEU A 376 28.01 24.10 -7.81
C LEU A 376 27.80 24.58 -9.26
N ALA A 377 26.83 25.47 -9.44
CA ALA A 377 26.70 26.20 -10.70
C ALA A 377 27.99 26.99 -10.91
N ASN A 378 28.61 26.80 -12.08
CA ASN A 378 29.60 27.74 -12.61
C ASN A 378 28.88 28.96 -13.17
#